data_AF-A0A200R6Q9-F1
#
_entry.id   AF-A0A200R6Q9-F1
#
_cell.length_a   1.000
_cell.length_b   1.000
_cell.length_c   1.000
_cell.angle_alpha   90.00
_cell.angle_beta   90.00
_cell.angle_gamma   90.00
#
_symmetry.space_group_name_H-M   'P 1'
#
loop_
_entity.id
_entity.type
_entity.pdbx_description
1 polymer ?
#
loop_
_entity_poly.entity_id
_entity_poly.type
_entity_poly.pdbx_seq_one_letter_code
_entity_poly.pdbx_strand_id
1 'polypeptide(L)'
;MIDMVKDSRFVRPSKGLLDSGSSPNLYVANCGPAVGISFEDIASVFSTFGEVRGVHAADESGARVVVCFFDDISAQKALKAFDGNPCPQLGGRVLHIRYSILQPSSQIKDSVSVSLVASELQIPGLFLLHDFITSKDEEELLAAVDDRPWKSLSKRRVQHYGYEFMYDTRNVNTKHHLGELPQFVSTILQKISSFPNLEDAGNAIVDQLTVNEYPPGVGLSPHIDTHSAFEGLIFSLSLAGPCIMEFRRYSQGSWLPPSASSMDNKGENPDNCSNILRRSLFLPPRSMLLLSGEARYAWHHYIPHHKVDMVRGDTIRRGARRVSLTFRKVRNGPCCCEFPQYCDSQRSVEGLALGSA
;
A
#
# COMPACT_ATOMS: atom_id res chain seq x y z
N MET A 1 30.88 17.80 6.53
CA MET A 1 30.76 16.33 6.43
C MET A 1 29.32 16.01 6.76
N ILE A 2 28.51 15.82 5.72
CA ILE A 2 27.05 15.92 5.78
C ILE A 2 26.47 14.60 6.30
N ASP A 3 25.53 14.75 7.22
CA ASP A 3 24.68 13.80 7.94
C ASP A 3 24.21 12.59 7.10
N MET A 4 25.02 11.53 6.98
CA MET A 4 24.71 10.28 6.25
C MET A 4 23.77 9.31 6.99
N VAL A 5 23.21 9.71 8.14
CA VAL A 5 22.43 8.81 9.02
C VAL A 5 20.91 8.96 8.85
N LYS A 6 20.42 10.00 8.16
CA LYS A 6 18.98 10.26 8.06
C LYS A 6 18.17 9.24 7.24
N ASP A 7 18.79 8.47 6.34
CA ASP A 7 18.08 7.56 5.44
C ASP A 7 18.49 6.07 5.55
N SER A 8 19.39 5.71 6.47
CA SER A 8 19.86 4.32 6.60
C SER A 8 19.02 3.54 7.62
N ARG A 9 18.54 2.35 7.25
CA ARG A 9 17.80 1.45 8.14
C ARG A 9 18.65 0.26 8.56
N PHE A 10 18.67 0.01 9.86
CA PHE A 10 19.28 -1.19 10.43
C PHE A 10 18.34 -2.39 10.26
N VAL A 11 18.85 -3.48 9.72
CA VAL A 11 18.07 -4.71 9.48
C VAL A 11 18.77 -5.93 10.06
N ARG A 12 18.02 -7.03 10.20
CA ARG A 12 18.60 -8.32 10.53
C ARG A 12 19.43 -8.82 9.34
N PRO A 13 20.62 -9.40 9.57
CA PRO A 13 21.37 -10.05 8.51
C PRO A 13 20.54 -11.18 7.88
N SER A 14 20.35 -11.15 6.57
CA SER A 14 19.79 -12.28 5.83
C SER A 14 20.84 -13.39 5.70
N LYS A 15 20.40 -14.65 5.73
CA LYS A 15 21.28 -15.80 5.51
C LYS A 15 21.93 -15.66 4.12
N GLY A 16 23.25 -15.46 4.08
CA GLY A 16 24.04 -15.35 2.84
C GLY A 16 24.68 -13.99 2.56
N LEU A 17 24.44 -12.95 3.38
CA LEU A 17 24.99 -11.59 3.16
C LEU A 17 26.17 -11.21 4.08
N LEU A 18 26.52 -12.08 5.03
CA LEU A 18 27.69 -11.93 5.88
C LEU A 18 28.58 -13.15 5.68
N ASP A 19 29.70 -13.00 4.95
CA ASP A 19 30.70 -14.06 4.80
C ASP A 19 31.32 -14.49 6.15
N SER A 20 31.22 -13.64 7.18
CA SER A 20 31.79 -13.85 8.53
C SER A 20 30.77 -14.12 9.64
N GLY A 21 29.46 -13.92 9.39
CA GLY A 21 28.42 -13.99 10.44
C GLY A 21 28.51 -12.93 11.56
N SER A 22 29.38 -11.92 11.45
CA SER A 22 29.54 -10.81 12.41
C SER A 22 29.14 -9.46 11.83
N SER A 23 28.82 -8.49 12.70
CA SER A 23 28.54 -7.11 12.29
C SER A 23 28.97 -6.14 13.39
N PRO A 24 29.43 -4.91 13.04
CA PRO A 24 29.81 -3.94 14.05
C PRO A 24 28.59 -3.28 14.72
N ASN A 25 27.37 -3.55 14.24
CA ASN A 25 26.14 -3.04 14.84
C ASN A 25 25.35 -4.14 15.53
N LEU A 26 24.79 -3.80 16.68
CA LEU A 26 24.03 -4.69 17.54
C LEU A 26 22.64 -4.12 17.75
N TYR A 27 21.62 -4.90 17.38
CA TYR A 27 20.27 -4.68 17.85
C TYR A 27 20.17 -5.14 19.30
N VAL A 28 19.71 -4.28 20.20
CA VAL A 28 19.61 -4.53 21.64
C VAL A 28 18.18 -4.26 22.08
N ALA A 29 17.46 -5.32 22.49
CA ALA A 29 16.13 -5.19 23.08
C ALA A 29 16.18 -5.08 24.60
N ASN A 30 15.08 -4.59 25.18
CA ASN A 30 14.95 -4.30 26.62
C ASN A 30 15.95 -3.22 27.09
N CYS A 31 16.24 -2.28 26.19
CA CYS A 31 17.26 -1.27 26.34
C CYS A 31 16.85 -0.02 25.54
N GLY A 32 16.67 1.12 26.21
CA GLY A 32 16.25 2.37 25.58
C GLY A 32 15.43 3.30 26.51
N PRO A 33 15.07 4.51 26.03
CA PRO A 33 14.42 5.53 26.84
C PRO A 33 13.08 5.10 27.44
N ALA A 34 12.27 4.32 26.73
CA ALA A 34 10.97 3.87 27.23
C ALA A 34 11.09 2.87 28.39
N VAL A 35 12.25 2.24 28.57
CA VAL A 35 12.56 1.40 29.73
C VAL A 35 13.43 2.11 30.76
N GLY A 36 13.61 3.43 30.63
CA GLY A 36 14.29 4.29 31.60
C GLY A 36 15.81 4.30 31.48
N ILE A 37 16.37 4.09 30.28
CA ILE A 37 17.82 4.14 30.03
C ILE A 37 18.09 5.12 28.88
N SER A 38 18.94 6.13 29.11
CA SER A 38 19.29 7.11 28.08
C SER A 38 20.22 6.52 27.00
N PHE A 39 20.29 7.15 25.83
CA PHE A 39 21.24 6.71 24.79
C PHE A 39 22.70 6.90 25.24
N GLU A 40 22.96 7.94 26.05
CA GLU A 40 24.27 8.22 26.64
C GLU A 40 24.70 7.13 27.62
N ASP A 41 23.78 6.66 28.49
CA ASP A 41 24.06 5.58 29.43
C ASP A 41 24.37 4.27 28.69
N ILE A 42 23.60 3.98 27.63
CA ILE A 42 23.84 2.80 26.78
C ILE A 42 25.20 2.90 26.11
N ALA A 43 25.53 4.05 25.52
CA ALA A 43 26.83 4.27 24.89
C ALA A 43 27.97 4.11 25.90
N SER A 44 27.83 4.67 27.10
CA SER A 44 28.81 4.55 28.18
C SER A 44 29.05 3.10 28.57
N VAL A 45 27.99 2.31 28.78
CA VAL A 45 28.12 0.89 29.16
C VAL A 45 28.72 0.06 28.03
N PHE A 46 28.32 0.28 26.78
CA PHE A 46 28.86 -0.48 25.64
C PHE A 46 30.29 -0.06 25.28
N SER A 47 30.73 1.14 25.65
CA SER A 47 32.09 1.63 25.40
C SER A 47 33.19 0.81 26.10
N THR A 48 32.84 0.00 27.11
CA THR A 48 33.79 -0.89 27.78
C THR A 48 34.32 -2.01 26.88
N PHE A 49 33.64 -2.29 25.76
CA PHE A 49 34.04 -3.33 24.80
C PHE A 49 34.80 -2.78 23.60
N GLY A 50 34.73 -1.47 23.36
CA GLY A 50 35.38 -0.75 22.27
C GLY A 50 34.69 0.58 21.96
N GLU A 51 35.23 1.33 21.01
CA GLU A 51 34.71 2.67 20.67
C GLU A 51 33.31 2.59 20.04
N VAL A 52 32.34 3.27 20.67
CA VAL A 52 30.95 3.34 20.19
C VAL A 52 30.80 4.55 19.27
N ARG A 53 30.47 4.27 18.01
CA ARG A 53 30.16 5.28 16.99
C ARG A 53 28.84 6.00 17.28
N GLY A 54 27.87 5.29 17.83
CA GLY A 54 26.56 5.86 18.17
C GLY A 54 25.56 4.83 18.69
N VAL A 55 24.50 5.35 19.30
CA VAL A 55 23.32 4.59 19.74
C VAL A 55 22.08 5.23 19.13
N HIS A 56 21.27 4.42 18.45
CA HIS A 56 20.11 4.88 17.70
C HIS A 56 18.86 4.10 18.10
N ALA A 57 17.68 4.71 18.00
CA ALA A 57 16.42 3.98 18.18
C ALA A 57 16.30 2.89 17.09
N ALA A 58 15.96 1.66 17.49
CA ALA A 58 15.73 0.57 16.53
C ALA A 58 14.33 0.63 15.90
N ASP A 59 13.36 1.18 16.63
CA ASP A 59 11.97 1.37 16.22
C ASP A 59 11.29 2.47 17.08
N GLU A 60 10.00 2.71 16.84
CA GLU A 60 9.20 3.70 17.58
C GLU A 60 8.85 3.27 19.02
N SER A 61 9.21 2.05 19.45
CA SER A 61 8.84 1.57 20.80
C SER A 61 9.61 2.24 21.92
N GLY A 62 10.79 2.80 21.61
CA GLY A 62 11.72 3.36 22.60
C GLY A 62 12.32 2.33 23.58
N ALA A 63 12.00 1.04 23.44
CA ALA A 63 12.49 -0.05 24.30
C ALA A 63 13.61 -0.87 23.63
N ARG A 64 14.02 -0.48 22.42
CA ARG A 64 15.02 -1.16 21.59
C ARG A 64 15.92 -0.13 20.93
N VAL A 65 17.20 -0.45 20.87
CA VAL A 65 18.23 0.40 20.25
C VAL A 65 19.13 -0.39 19.32
N VAL A 66 19.84 0.33 18.47
CA VAL A 66 21.00 -0.17 17.73
C VAL A 66 22.25 0.51 18.28
N VAL A 67 23.20 -0.29 18.75
CA VAL A 67 24.53 0.17 19.16
C VAL A 67 25.51 -0.10 18.03
N CYS A 68 26.21 0.93 17.59
CA CYS A 68 27.18 0.87 16.49
C CYS A 68 28.60 1.00 17.01
N PHE A 69 29.44 0.01 16.78
CA PHE A 69 30.89 0.08 17.05
C PHE A 69 31.66 0.51 15.81
N PHE A 70 32.92 0.91 15.99
CA PHE A 70 33.84 1.11 14.88
C PHE A 70 34.33 -0.21 14.25
N ASP A 71 34.29 -1.31 15.01
CA ASP A 71 34.80 -2.62 14.60
C ASP A 71 33.90 -3.79 15.07
N ASP A 72 33.97 -4.91 14.34
CA ASP A 72 33.19 -6.13 14.60
C ASP A 72 33.61 -6.86 15.88
N ILE A 73 34.87 -6.71 16.31
CA ILE A 73 35.43 -7.43 17.45
C ILE A 73 34.80 -6.90 18.75
N SER A 74 34.66 -5.59 18.86
CA SER A 74 33.99 -4.91 19.96
C SER A 74 32.52 -5.34 20.07
N ALA A 75 31.81 -5.41 18.93
CA ALA A 75 30.44 -5.90 18.86
C ALA A 75 30.32 -7.38 19.28
N GLN A 76 31.24 -8.24 18.84
CA GLN A 76 31.31 -9.66 19.25
C GLN A 76 31.49 -9.82 20.76
N LYS A 77 32.41 -9.04 21.36
CA LYS A 77 32.65 -9.06 22.81
C LYS A 77 31.41 -8.62 23.60
N ALA A 78 30.77 -7.53 23.19
CA ALA A 78 29.56 -7.02 23.83
C ALA A 78 28.39 -8.01 23.73
N LEU A 79 28.17 -8.61 22.55
CA LEU A 79 27.15 -9.63 22.36
C LEU A 79 27.39 -10.84 23.27
N LYS A 80 28.63 -11.35 23.35
CA LYS A 80 28.97 -12.49 24.20
C LYS A 80 28.80 -12.19 25.69
N ALA A 81 29.09 -10.97 26.11
CA ALA A 81 28.99 -10.56 27.51
C ALA A 81 27.54 -10.33 27.94
N PHE A 82 26.74 -9.68 27.11
CA PHE A 82 25.43 -9.17 27.52
C PHE A 82 24.21 -9.91 26.96
N ASP A 83 24.30 -10.67 25.87
CA ASP A 83 23.13 -11.40 25.36
C ASP A 83 22.68 -12.47 26.35
N GLY A 84 21.42 -12.38 26.81
CA GLY A 84 20.83 -13.35 27.73
C GLY A 84 21.34 -13.26 29.18
N ASN A 85 22.24 -12.32 29.49
CA ASN A 85 22.80 -12.14 30.84
C ASN A 85 22.28 -10.83 31.48
N PRO A 86 22.09 -10.80 32.81
CA PRO A 86 21.80 -9.56 33.54
C PRO A 86 22.94 -8.54 33.39
N CYS A 87 22.60 -7.28 33.10
CA CYS A 87 23.55 -6.17 33.03
C CYS A 87 23.37 -5.25 34.25
N PRO A 88 24.21 -5.36 35.30
CA PRO A 88 24.09 -4.55 36.52
C PRO A 88 24.12 -3.05 36.26
N GLN A 89 24.95 -2.62 35.32
CA GLN A 89 25.11 -1.21 34.93
C GLN A 89 23.84 -0.63 34.29
N LEU A 90 22.97 -1.49 33.75
CA LEU A 90 21.68 -1.13 33.17
C LEU A 90 20.52 -1.62 34.03
N GLY A 91 20.68 -1.58 35.35
CA GLY A 91 19.64 -1.92 36.33
C GLY A 91 19.37 -3.41 36.47
N GLY A 92 20.36 -4.26 36.19
CA GLY A 92 20.24 -5.73 36.29
C GLY A 92 19.38 -6.37 35.20
N ARG A 93 19.01 -5.62 34.15
CA ARG A 93 18.14 -6.11 33.08
C ARG A 93 18.85 -7.15 32.23
N VAL A 94 18.10 -8.16 31.79
CA VAL A 94 18.58 -9.11 30.77
C VAL A 94 18.35 -8.49 29.40
N LEU A 95 19.43 -8.35 28.64
CA LEU A 95 19.39 -7.82 27.27
C LEU A 95 19.26 -8.96 26.27
N HIS A 96 18.59 -8.68 25.15
CA HIS A 96 18.57 -9.61 24.02
C HIS A 96 19.23 -8.94 22.82
N ILE A 97 20.39 -9.48 22.44
CA ILE A 97 21.31 -8.88 21.49
C ILE A 97 21.42 -9.76 20.24
N ARG A 98 21.36 -9.11 19.08
CA ARG A 98 21.57 -9.74 17.77
C ARG A 98 22.41 -8.82 16.90
N TYR A 99 23.21 -9.39 16.00
CA TYR A 99 23.85 -8.58 14.97
C TYR A 99 22.81 -7.88 14.10
N SER A 100 23.13 -6.66 13.69
CA SER A 100 22.35 -5.86 12.76
C SER A 100 23.29 -5.21 11.76
N ILE A 101 22.91 -5.26 10.48
CA ILE A 101 23.67 -4.60 9.44
C ILE A 101 23.01 -3.26 9.13
N LEU A 102 23.86 -2.24 8.95
CA LEU A 102 23.42 -1.02 8.29
C LEU A 102 23.13 -1.43 6.85
N GLN A 103 21.85 -1.46 6.49
CA GLN A 103 21.52 -1.41 5.08
C GLN A 103 21.76 0.05 4.72
N PRO A 104 22.74 0.38 3.84
CA PRO A 104 22.65 1.64 3.13
C PRO A 104 21.22 1.69 2.60
N SER A 105 20.59 2.86 2.54
CA SER A 105 19.46 2.99 1.63
C SER A 105 19.99 2.54 0.26
N SER A 106 19.80 1.27 -0.08
CA SER A 106 19.56 0.92 -1.44
C SER A 106 18.45 1.90 -1.78
N GLN A 107 18.80 2.92 -2.57
CA GLN A 107 17.86 3.52 -3.50
C GLN A 107 17.00 2.35 -3.92
N ILE A 108 15.75 2.37 -3.48
CA ILE A 108 14.81 1.28 -3.67
C ILE A 108 14.94 0.99 -5.16
N LYS A 109 15.59 -0.14 -5.54
CA LYS A 109 15.83 -0.45 -6.95
C LYS A 109 14.50 -0.69 -7.70
N ASP A 110 13.40 -0.65 -6.95
CA ASP A 110 12.01 -0.67 -7.37
C ASP A 110 11.26 0.67 -7.10
N SER A 111 11.93 1.82 -6.92
CA SER A 111 11.19 3.11 -6.83
C SER A 111 10.67 3.46 -8.22
N VAL A 112 9.54 2.84 -8.59
CA VAL A 112 8.71 3.28 -9.70
C VAL A 112 8.47 4.76 -9.47
N SER A 113 8.99 5.59 -10.37
CA SER A 113 8.82 7.03 -10.32
C SER A 113 7.33 7.35 -10.20
N VAL A 114 6.96 8.14 -9.20
CA VAL A 114 5.58 8.55 -8.99
C VAL A 114 5.27 9.74 -9.91
N SER A 115 4.35 9.53 -10.84
CA SER A 115 3.84 10.59 -11.71
C SER A 115 2.78 11.42 -11.00
N LEU A 116 2.72 12.70 -11.33
CA LEU A 116 1.67 13.61 -10.86
C LEU A 116 0.50 13.71 -11.85
N VAL A 117 0.73 13.33 -13.11
CA VAL A 117 -0.29 13.34 -14.17
C VAL A 117 -0.45 11.94 -14.76
N ALA A 118 -1.68 11.57 -15.09
CA ALA A 118 -1.99 10.22 -15.61
C ALA A 118 -1.35 9.95 -16.98
N SER A 119 -1.21 10.98 -17.84
CA SER A 119 -0.65 10.84 -19.18
C SER A 119 0.81 10.37 -19.19
N GLU A 120 1.61 10.76 -18.19
CA GLU A 120 2.99 10.28 -18.00
C GLU A 120 3.05 8.76 -17.81
N LEU A 121 1.96 8.17 -17.28
CA LEU A 121 1.87 6.74 -17.08
C LEU A 121 1.58 5.98 -18.36
N GLN A 122 1.20 6.58 -19.49
CA GLN A 122 0.95 5.86 -20.75
C GLN A 122 0.12 4.56 -20.56
N ILE A 123 -0.88 4.61 -19.66
CA ILE A 123 -1.86 3.54 -19.44
C ILE A 123 -3.10 3.95 -20.24
N PRO A 124 -3.45 3.24 -21.33
CA PRO A 124 -4.64 3.58 -22.11
C PRO A 124 -5.91 3.53 -21.25
N GLY A 125 -6.74 4.56 -21.35
CA GLY A 125 -7.98 4.69 -20.59
C GLY A 125 -7.80 5.16 -19.12
N LEU A 126 -6.60 5.60 -18.73
CA LEU A 126 -6.36 6.20 -17.42
C LEU A 126 -6.34 7.74 -17.52
N PHE A 127 -7.21 8.42 -16.77
CA PHE A 127 -7.25 9.87 -16.72
C PHE A 127 -7.33 10.37 -15.27
N LEU A 128 -6.65 11.48 -14.97
CA LEU A 128 -6.70 12.14 -13.67
C LEU A 128 -6.99 13.62 -13.86
N LEU A 129 -8.13 14.06 -13.34
CA LEU A 129 -8.52 15.47 -13.33
C LEU A 129 -8.31 16.03 -11.92
N HIS A 130 -7.41 17.00 -11.82
CA HIS A 130 -7.13 17.72 -10.57
C HIS A 130 -8.22 18.76 -10.31
N ASP A 131 -8.41 19.11 -9.03
CA ASP A 131 -9.37 20.15 -8.59
C ASP A 131 -10.77 19.99 -9.24
N PHE A 132 -11.21 18.73 -9.38
CA PHE A 132 -12.51 18.37 -9.93
C PHE A 132 -13.67 18.94 -9.11
N ILE A 133 -13.43 19.11 -7.82
CA ILE A 133 -14.35 19.74 -6.88
C ILE A 133 -13.65 20.87 -6.13
N THR A 134 -14.45 21.81 -5.62
CA THR A 134 -13.93 22.88 -4.76
C THR A 134 -13.66 22.37 -3.35
N SER A 135 -12.91 23.12 -2.55
CA SER A 135 -12.74 22.81 -1.12
C SER A 135 -14.06 22.84 -0.34
N LYS A 136 -15.01 23.68 -0.77
CA LYS A 136 -16.35 23.73 -0.18
C LYS A 136 -17.16 22.47 -0.50
N ASP A 137 -17.14 22.03 -1.76
CA ASP A 137 -17.76 20.77 -2.18
C ASP A 137 -17.18 19.59 -1.36
N GLU A 138 -15.87 19.58 -1.13
CA GLU A 138 -15.18 18.55 -0.34
C GLU A 138 -15.67 18.52 1.11
N GLU A 139 -15.79 19.69 1.75
CA GLU A 139 -16.30 19.81 3.12
C GLU A 139 -17.75 19.31 3.24
N GLU A 140 -18.62 19.74 2.32
CA GLU A 140 -20.04 19.33 2.30
C GLU A 140 -20.19 17.81 2.05
N LEU A 141 -19.39 17.24 1.13
CA LEU A 141 -19.37 15.80 0.88
C LEU A 141 -18.89 15.01 2.09
N LEU A 142 -17.81 15.46 2.75
CA LEU A 142 -17.27 14.77 3.92
C LEU A 142 -18.26 14.81 5.08
N ALA A 143 -18.91 15.95 5.34
CA ALA A 143 -19.95 16.08 6.34
C ALA A 143 -21.13 15.14 6.06
N ALA A 144 -21.61 15.11 4.81
CA ALA A 144 -22.72 14.23 4.40
C ALA A 144 -22.37 12.74 4.50
N VAL A 145 -21.12 12.36 4.22
CA VAL A 145 -20.63 10.98 4.39
C VAL A 145 -20.50 10.62 5.87
N ASP A 146 -19.99 11.53 6.71
CA ASP A 146 -19.76 11.27 8.13
C ASP A 146 -21.06 11.12 8.93
N ASP A 147 -22.15 11.74 8.49
CA ASP A 147 -23.51 11.59 9.05
C ASP A 147 -24.16 10.22 8.77
N ARG A 148 -23.52 9.39 7.92
CA ARG A 148 -24.06 8.09 7.51
C ARG A 148 -23.36 6.92 8.21
N PRO A 149 -24.10 5.81 8.46
CA PRO A 149 -23.53 4.66 9.15
C PRO A 149 -22.43 4.00 8.32
N TRP A 150 -21.39 3.53 9.00
CA TRP A 150 -20.26 2.85 8.39
C TRP A 150 -20.32 1.35 8.60
N LYS A 151 -19.96 0.58 7.57
CA LYS A 151 -19.68 -0.85 7.66
C LYS A 151 -18.17 -1.06 7.81
N SER A 152 -17.75 -1.66 8.93
CA SER A 152 -16.33 -1.97 9.16
C SER A 152 -15.90 -3.21 8.39
N LEU A 153 -14.78 -3.10 7.68
CA LEU A 153 -14.02 -4.23 7.15
C LEU A 153 -12.76 -4.42 8.01
N SER A 154 -11.95 -5.44 7.70
CA SER A 154 -10.78 -5.81 8.51
C SER A 154 -9.76 -4.70 8.77
N LYS A 155 -9.60 -3.74 7.85
CA LYS A 155 -8.62 -2.65 7.95
C LYS A 155 -9.16 -1.25 7.65
N ARG A 156 -10.37 -1.15 7.11
CA ARG A 156 -10.97 0.09 6.61
C ARG A 156 -12.47 0.05 6.81
N ARG A 157 -13.17 1.16 6.65
CA ARG A 157 -14.64 1.21 6.68
C ARG A 157 -15.22 1.69 5.36
N VAL A 158 -16.44 1.27 5.07
CA VAL A 158 -17.11 1.51 3.80
C VAL A 158 -18.57 1.90 3.96
N GLN A 159 -19.12 2.56 2.94
CA GLN A 159 -20.56 2.75 2.73
C GLN A 159 -20.89 2.37 1.29
N HIS A 160 -22.08 1.82 1.05
CA HIS A 160 -22.56 1.44 -0.27
C HIS A 160 -23.90 2.09 -0.56
N TYR A 161 -24.08 2.56 -1.80
CA TYR A 161 -25.32 3.15 -2.29
C TYR A 161 -25.60 2.62 -3.70
N GLY A 162 -26.88 2.57 -4.09
CA GLY A 162 -27.29 1.86 -5.30
C GLY A 162 -27.30 0.37 -5.07
N TYR A 163 -26.12 -0.25 -5.05
CA TYR A 163 -25.95 -1.68 -4.83
C TYR A 163 -24.89 -1.96 -3.78
N GLU A 164 -25.13 -2.96 -2.93
CA GLU A 164 -24.13 -3.44 -1.98
C GLU A 164 -23.04 -4.24 -2.71
N PHE A 165 -21.78 -3.92 -2.45
CA PHE A 165 -20.67 -4.74 -2.92
C PHE A 165 -20.39 -5.87 -1.92
N MET A 166 -20.61 -7.10 -2.35
CA MET A 166 -20.39 -8.30 -1.55
C MET A 166 -18.92 -8.72 -1.63
N TYR A 167 -18.18 -8.53 -0.54
CA TYR A 167 -16.73 -8.80 -0.51
C TYR A 167 -16.37 -10.29 -0.62
N ASP A 168 -17.24 -11.18 -0.15
CA ASP A 168 -16.99 -12.63 -0.16
C ASP A 168 -17.03 -13.20 -1.58
N THR A 169 -17.96 -12.72 -2.39
CA THR A 169 -18.13 -13.11 -3.80
C THR A 169 -17.46 -12.15 -4.77
N ARG A 170 -16.97 -11.00 -4.28
CA ARG A 170 -16.44 -9.88 -5.06
C ARG A 170 -17.40 -9.42 -6.16
N ASN A 171 -18.70 -9.38 -5.88
CA ASN A 171 -19.71 -9.04 -6.87
C ASN A 171 -20.85 -8.21 -6.25
N VAL A 172 -21.81 -7.82 -7.06
CA VAL A 172 -23.06 -7.17 -6.66
C VAL A 172 -24.22 -8.11 -6.92
N ASN A 173 -25.23 -8.08 -6.04
CA ASN A 173 -26.47 -8.79 -6.29
C ASN A 173 -27.42 -7.86 -7.07
N THR A 174 -27.51 -8.05 -8.39
CA THR A 174 -28.34 -7.22 -9.27
C THR A 174 -29.84 -7.27 -8.94
N LYS A 175 -30.28 -8.30 -8.20
CA LYS A 175 -31.67 -8.42 -7.72
C LYS A 175 -31.95 -7.60 -6.45
N HIS A 176 -30.93 -7.06 -5.79
CA HIS A 176 -31.05 -6.37 -4.52
C HIS A 176 -30.53 -4.93 -4.63
N HIS A 177 -31.40 -4.04 -5.11
CA HIS A 177 -31.15 -2.61 -5.21
C HIS A 177 -31.43 -1.91 -3.86
N LEU A 178 -30.49 -1.11 -3.37
CA LEU A 178 -30.57 -0.32 -2.14
C LEU A 178 -31.31 1.02 -2.32
N GLY A 179 -31.72 1.34 -3.55
CA GLY A 179 -32.30 2.62 -3.94
C GLY A 179 -31.29 3.52 -4.66
N GLU A 180 -31.79 4.62 -5.23
CA GLU A 180 -31.01 5.56 -6.02
C GLU A 180 -29.78 6.13 -5.29
N LEU A 181 -28.82 6.65 -6.06
CA LEU A 181 -27.67 7.34 -5.48
C LEU A 181 -28.12 8.57 -4.68
N PRO A 182 -27.49 8.85 -3.52
CA PRO A 182 -27.97 9.85 -2.59
C PRO A 182 -27.80 11.28 -3.12
N GLN A 183 -28.71 12.18 -2.73
CA GLN A 183 -28.72 13.56 -3.24
C GLN A 183 -27.41 14.33 -3.02
N PHE A 184 -26.65 14.01 -1.97
CA PHE A 184 -25.38 14.70 -1.67
C PHE A 184 -24.31 14.49 -2.75
N VAL A 185 -24.42 13.47 -3.61
CA VAL A 185 -23.51 13.28 -4.75
C VAL A 185 -24.05 13.83 -6.07
N SER A 186 -25.22 14.47 -6.09
CA SER A 186 -25.85 14.95 -7.34
C SER A 186 -24.95 15.88 -8.16
N THR A 187 -24.28 16.83 -7.51
CA THR A 187 -23.29 17.72 -8.17
C THR A 187 -22.13 16.93 -8.79
N ILE A 188 -21.71 15.84 -8.14
CA ILE A 188 -20.65 14.96 -8.65
C ILE A 188 -21.10 14.19 -9.88
N LEU A 189 -22.33 13.67 -9.85
CA LEU A 189 -22.93 12.98 -11.00
C LEU A 189 -23.04 13.92 -12.21
N GLN A 190 -23.49 15.17 -12.02
CA GLN A 190 -23.54 16.17 -13.08
C GLN A 190 -22.14 16.47 -13.67
N LYS A 191 -21.12 16.62 -12.81
CA LYS A 191 -19.74 16.83 -13.25
C LYS A 191 -19.17 15.61 -13.97
N ILE A 192 -19.54 14.38 -13.57
CA ILE A 192 -19.14 13.14 -14.26
C ILE A 192 -19.71 13.10 -15.69
N SER A 193 -20.97 13.49 -15.89
CA SER A 193 -21.56 13.59 -17.23
C SER A 193 -20.87 14.63 -18.13
N SER A 194 -20.08 15.54 -17.55
CA SER A 194 -19.29 16.53 -18.28
C SER A 194 -17.79 16.20 -18.28
N PHE A 195 -17.41 14.98 -17.87
CA PHE A 195 -16.01 14.60 -17.73
C PHE A 195 -15.32 14.57 -19.11
N PRO A 196 -14.15 15.22 -19.27
CA PRO A 196 -13.45 15.27 -20.54
C PRO A 196 -12.95 13.87 -20.94
N ASN A 197 -12.92 13.58 -22.24
CA ASN A 197 -12.49 12.28 -22.81
C ASN A 197 -13.47 11.11 -22.63
N LEU A 198 -14.74 11.39 -22.39
CA LEU A 198 -15.80 10.43 -22.64
C LEU A 198 -16.24 10.55 -24.10
N GLU A 199 -15.97 9.54 -24.93
CA GLU A 199 -16.34 9.51 -26.35
C GLU A 199 -17.86 9.69 -26.56
N ASP A 200 -18.67 9.36 -25.54
CA ASP A 200 -20.09 9.66 -25.42
C ASP A 200 -20.40 10.32 -24.06
N ALA A 201 -19.87 11.53 -23.81
CA ALA A 201 -20.03 12.27 -22.56
C ALA A 201 -21.49 12.36 -22.04
N GLY A 202 -22.47 12.37 -22.95
CA GLY A 202 -23.90 12.45 -22.60
C GLY A 202 -24.48 11.25 -21.85
N ASN A 203 -23.81 10.08 -21.79
CA ASN A 203 -24.42 8.82 -21.34
C ASN A 203 -23.64 8.07 -20.25
N ALA A 204 -22.70 8.70 -19.54
CA ALA A 204 -22.05 8.08 -18.39
C ALA A 204 -23.05 7.92 -17.22
N ILE A 205 -23.82 6.84 -17.27
CA ILE A 205 -24.78 6.47 -16.22
C ILE A 205 -24.03 5.65 -15.19
N VAL A 206 -24.01 6.10 -13.94
CA VAL A 206 -23.50 5.34 -12.79
C VAL A 206 -24.65 5.14 -11.80
N ASP A 207 -24.77 3.93 -11.26
CA ASP A 207 -25.87 3.52 -10.37
C ASP A 207 -25.36 2.80 -9.12
N GLN A 208 -24.04 2.68 -8.94
CA GLN A 208 -23.44 2.19 -7.71
C GLN A 208 -22.40 3.18 -7.20
N LEU A 209 -22.39 3.42 -5.89
CA LEU A 209 -21.33 4.16 -5.19
C LEU A 209 -20.75 3.32 -4.03
N THR A 210 -19.42 3.24 -3.97
CA THR A 210 -18.68 2.77 -2.79
C THR A 210 -17.89 3.92 -2.19
N VAL A 211 -18.19 4.29 -0.95
CA VAL A 211 -17.36 5.19 -0.14
C VAL A 211 -16.38 4.34 0.64
N ASN A 212 -15.08 4.64 0.57
CA ASN A 212 -14.05 4.01 1.40
C ASN A 212 -13.39 5.07 2.27
N GLU A 213 -13.19 4.77 3.55
CA GLU A 213 -12.29 5.55 4.41
C GLU A 213 -11.09 4.71 4.84
N TYR A 214 -9.89 5.27 4.64
CA TYR A 214 -8.62 4.69 4.99
C TYR A 214 -7.99 5.46 6.16
N PRO A 215 -7.73 4.79 7.29
CA PRO A 215 -6.86 5.32 8.34
C PRO A 215 -5.40 5.45 7.87
N PRO A 216 -4.55 6.19 8.62
CA PRO A 216 -3.14 6.36 8.27
C PRO A 216 -2.41 5.00 8.26
N GLY A 217 -1.67 4.73 7.19
CA GLY A 217 -0.97 3.44 7.01
C GLY A 217 -1.81 2.32 6.40
N VAL A 218 -3.12 2.52 6.24
CA VAL A 218 -4.00 1.55 5.59
C VAL A 218 -4.04 1.85 4.10
N GLY A 219 -3.76 0.83 3.30
CA GLY A 219 -3.92 0.81 1.85
C GLY A 219 -5.01 -0.15 1.39
N LEU A 220 -4.89 -0.60 0.15
CA LEU A 220 -5.82 -1.49 -0.52
C LEU A 220 -5.01 -2.46 -1.38
N SER A 221 -5.12 -3.76 -1.13
CA SER A 221 -4.40 -4.80 -1.87
C SER A 221 -4.63 -4.72 -3.39
N PRO A 222 -3.67 -5.19 -4.22
CA PRO A 222 -3.81 -5.13 -5.68
C PRO A 222 -5.03 -5.91 -6.14
N HIS A 223 -5.86 -5.30 -6.99
CA HIS A 223 -7.05 -5.93 -7.56
C HIS A 223 -7.49 -5.22 -8.85
N ILE A 224 -8.32 -5.91 -9.63
CA ILE A 224 -9.11 -5.33 -10.72
C ILE A 224 -10.56 -5.41 -10.27
N ASP A 225 -11.35 -4.37 -10.57
CA ASP A 225 -12.79 -4.40 -10.30
C ASP A 225 -13.46 -5.47 -11.19
N THR A 226 -14.24 -6.35 -10.54
CA THR A 226 -14.84 -7.55 -11.16
C THR A 226 -15.52 -7.23 -12.49
N HIS A 227 -15.18 -7.99 -13.53
CA HIS A 227 -15.60 -7.68 -14.89
C HIS A 227 -17.10 -7.92 -15.08
N SER A 228 -17.62 -8.98 -14.47
CA SER A 228 -19.06 -9.28 -14.45
C SER A 228 -19.91 -8.33 -13.61
N ALA A 229 -19.31 -7.64 -12.63
CA ALA A 229 -20.04 -6.79 -11.69
C ALA A 229 -20.35 -5.40 -12.24
N PHE A 230 -19.39 -4.83 -12.99
CA PHE A 230 -19.43 -3.43 -13.39
C PHE A 230 -19.11 -3.23 -14.87
N GLU A 231 -19.62 -2.17 -15.46
CA GLU A 231 -19.34 -1.80 -16.85
C GLU A 231 -17.94 -1.17 -17.03
N GLY A 232 -17.73 -0.46 -18.14
CA GLY A 232 -16.42 -0.03 -18.60
C GLY A 232 -15.86 1.21 -17.91
N LEU A 233 -16.70 2.07 -17.34
CA LEU A 233 -16.30 3.34 -16.74
C LEU A 233 -16.33 3.26 -15.21
N ILE A 234 -15.19 3.56 -14.57
CA ILE A 234 -15.07 3.62 -13.11
C ILE A 234 -14.45 4.97 -12.74
N PHE A 235 -15.18 5.75 -11.97
CA PHE A 235 -14.74 7.06 -11.48
C PHE A 235 -14.40 6.97 -10.00
N SER A 236 -13.26 7.52 -9.57
CA SER A 236 -12.85 7.55 -8.17
C SER A 236 -12.43 8.96 -7.75
N LEU A 237 -13.29 9.59 -6.96
CA LEU A 237 -13.04 10.90 -6.36
C LEU A 237 -12.25 10.74 -5.06
N SER A 238 -11.08 11.38 -4.96
CA SER A 238 -10.26 11.38 -3.75
C SER A 238 -10.55 12.61 -2.89
N LEU A 239 -10.75 12.43 -1.58
CA LEU A 239 -11.08 13.47 -0.61
C LEU A 239 -10.17 13.39 0.63
N ALA A 240 -10.04 14.51 1.34
CA ALA A 240 -9.31 14.72 2.59
C ALA A 240 -7.78 14.52 2.49
N GLY A 241 -7.32 13.29 2.26
CA GLY A 241 -5.91 12.92 2.28
C GLY A 241 -5.41 12.40 0.92
N PRO A 242 -4.17 12.74 0.50
CA PRO A 242 -3.59 12.17 -0.71
C PRO A 242 -3.22 10.69 -0.53
N CYS A 243 -2.95 10.01 -1.65
CA CYS A 243 -2.22 8.74 -1.64
C CYS A 243 -1.45 8.50 -2.95
N ILE A 244 -0.52 7.56 -2.94
CA ILE A 244 -0.04 6.92 -4.17
C ILE A 244 -0.95 5.74 -4.51
N MET A 245 -1.42 5.68 -5.74
CA MET A 245 -2.02 4.49 -6.34
C MET A 245 -1.03 3.88 -7.34
N GLU A 246 -0.70 2.61 -7.13
CA GLU A 246 0.15 1.82 -8.03
C GLU A 246 -0.73 0.98 -8.95
N PHE A 247 -0.34 0.93 -10.22
CA PHE A 247 -0.94 0.12 -11.27
C PHE A 247 0.03 -0.99 -11.66
N ARG A 248 -0.44 -2.23 -11.68
CA ARG A 248 0.34 -3.42 -12.04
C ARG A 248 -0.30 -4.17 -13.19
N ARG A 249 0.45 -4.40 -14.27
CA ARG A 249 0.05 -5.26 -15.39
C ARG A 249 0.93 -6.49 -15.45
N TYR A 250 0.31 -7.67 -15.55
CA TYR A 250 0.99 -8.96 -15.55
C TYR A 250 1.03 -9.51 -16.98
N SER A 251 2.20 -9.87 -17.50
CA SER A 251 2.33 -10.33 -18.89
C SER A 251 1.50 -11.59 -19.21
N GLN A 252 1.28 -12.47 -18.23
CA GLN A 252 0.55 -13.74 -18.39
C GLN A 252 -0.86 -13.76 -17.76
N GLY A 253 -1.39 -12.62 -17.31
CA GLY A 253 -2.74 -12.54 -16.72
C GLY A 253 -2.93 -13.30 -15.39
N SER A 254 -1.90 -13.94 -14.83
CA SER A 254 -2.00 -14.68 -13.58
C SER A 254 -1.52 -13.85 -12.39
N TRP A 255 -2.47 -13.20 -11.70
CA TRP A 255 -2.31 -13.01 -10.26
C TRP A 255 -2.71 -14.34 -9.61
N LEU A 256 -1.80 -15.31 -9.58
CA LEU A 256 -1.98 -16.44 -8.67
C LEU A 256 -1.57 -15.93 -7.29
N PRO A 257 -2.50 -15.79 -6.32
CA PRO A 257 -2.07 -15.70 -4.93
C PRO A 257 -1.29 -16.98 -4.61
N PRO A 258 -0.26 -16.94 -3.74
CA PRO A 258 0.34 -18.17 -3.24
C PRO A 258 -0.78 -19.03 -2.68
N SER A 259 -1.06 -20.17 -3.32
CA SER A 259 -2.04 -21.11 -2.80
C SER A 259 -1.52 -21.60 -1.45
N ALA A 260 -2.39 -21.63 -0.44
CA ALA A 260 -2.10 -22.20 0.87
C ALA A 260 -2.03 -23.75 0.83
N SER A 261 -1.49 -24.32 -0.25
CA SER A 261 -1.47 -25.75 -0.53
C SER A 261 -0.19 -26.19 -1.24
N SER A 262 0.95 -25.68 -0.81
CA SER A 262 2.26 -26.29 -1.04
C SER A 262 3.15 -26.08 0.18
N MET A 263 2.92 -26.92 1.19
CA MET A 263 4.08 -27.38 1.96
C MET A 263 5.04 -28.06 0.97
N ASP A 264 6.33 -27.74 1.11
CA ASP A 264 7.47 -28.36 0.44
C ASP A 264 7.76 -27.95 -1.01
N ASN A 265 8.47 -26.82 -1.17
CA ASN A 265 9.89 -26.86 -1.54
C ASN A 265 10.50 -25.45 -1.60
N LYS A 266 11.58 -25.28 -0.85
CA LYS A 266 12.45 -24.10 -0.88
C LYS A 266 13.17 -24.02 -2.22
N GLY A 267 12.78 -23.03 -3.01
CA GLY A 267 13.50 -22.57 -4.19
C GLY A 267 12.93 -21.20 -4.56
N GLU A 268 13.19 -20.18 -3.74
CA GLU A 268 12.93 -18.80 -4.15
C GLU A 268 13.90 -18.47 -5.29
N ASN A 269 13.45 -18.72 -6.51
CA ASN A 269 14.10 -18.25 -7.72
C ASN A 269 13.90 -16.72 -7.76
N PRO A 270 14.95 -15.88 -7.72
CA PRO A 270 14.80 -14.42 -7.64
C PRO A 270 14.28 -13.78 -8.93
N ASP A 271 14.12 -14.54 -10.01
CA ASP A 271 13.88 -14.03 -11.37
C ASP A 271 12.40 -13.79 -11.74
N ASN A 272 11.44 -14.06 -10.84
CA ASN A 272 10.01 -13.91 -11.18
C ASN A 272 9.47 -12.46 -11.12
N CYS A 273 10.33 -11.45 -10.84
CA CYS A 273 9.96 -10.04 -10.84
C CYS A 273 9.92 -9.39 -12.24
N SER A 274 10.37 -10.08 -13.29
CA SER A 274 10.48 -9.54 -14.66
C SER A 274 9.14 -9.44 -15.43
N ASN A 275 8.06 -10.05 -14.91
CA ASN A 275 6.78 -10.18 -15.61
C ASN A 275 5.71 -9.15 -15.23
N ILE A 276 6.07 -8.12 -14.45
CA ILE A 276 5.12 -7.15 -13.89
C ILE A 276 5.53 -5.73 -14.27
N LEU A 277 4.71 -5.08 -15.11
CA LEU A 277 4.86 -3.66 -15.38
C LEU A 277 4.17 -2.87 -14.26
N ARG A 278 4.93 -2.03 -13.56
CA ARG A 278 4.46 -1.21 -12.44
C ARG A 278 4.51 0.27 -12.79
N ARG A 279 3.46 1.02 -12.45
CA ARG A 279 3.37 2.47 -12.63
C ARG A 279 2.71 3.09 -11.42
N SER A 280 3.16 4.27 -10.96
CA SER A 280 2.67 4.89 -9.73
C SER A 280 2.14 6.28 -10.01
N LEU A 281 0.91 6.55 -9.56
CA LEU A 281 0.24 7.84 -9.71
C LEU A 281 -0.01 8.46 -8.34
N PHE A 282 0.34 9.72 -8.17
CA PHE A 282 -0.09 10.51 -7.03
C PHE A 282 -1.54 10.95 -7.22
N LEU A 283 -2.38 10.69 -6.22
CA LEU A 283 -3.78 11.11 -6.17
C LEU A 283 -3.95 12.19 -5.09
N PRO A 284 -4.00 13.48 -5.47
CA PRO A 284 -4.27 14.54 -4.51
C PRO A 284 -5.75 14.56 -4.09
N PRO A 285 -6.10 15.19 -2.95
CA PRO A 285 -7.49 15.50 -2.62
C PRO A 285 -8.17 16.31 -3.73
N ARG A 286 -9.49 16.20 -3.81
CA ARG A 286 -10.38 16.83 -4.80
C ARG A 286 -10.10 16.45 -6.25
N SER A 287 -9.36 15.39 -6.49
CA SER A 287 -9.11 14.87 -7.84
C SER A 287 -10.03 13.71 -8.19
N MET A 288 -10.38 13.61 -9.47
CA MET A 288 -11.17 12.53 -10.04
C MET A 288 -10.30 11.67 -10.95
N LEU A 289 -10.16 10.40 -10.60
CA LEU A 289 -9.52 9.38 -11.43
C LEU A 289 -10.59 8.65 -12.26
N LEU A 290 -10.38 8.53 -13.56
CA LEU A 290 -11.18 7.69 -14.45
C LEU A 290 -10.34 6.48 -14.89
N LEU A 291 -10.91 5.30 -14.68
CA LEU A 291 -10.46 4.04 -15.27
C LEU A 291 -11.46 3.63 -16.36
N SER A 292 -10.99 3.54 -17.59
CA SER A 292 -11.70 2.99 -18.73
C SER A 292 -10.79 2.08 -19.55
N GLY A 293 -11.37 1.30 -20.48
CA GLY A 293 -10.60 0.43 -21.39
C GLY A 293 -9.56 -0.42 -20.67
N GLU A 294 -8.32 -0.38 -21.16
CA GLU A 294 -7.21 -1.17 -20.60
C GLU A 294 -6.99 -0.90 -19.10
N ALA A 295 -6.99 0.36 -18.67
CA ALA A 295 -6.79 0.73 -17.26
C ALA A 295 -7.81 0.06 -16.32
N ARG A 296 -9.06 -0.11 -16.77
CA ARG A 296 -10.14 -0.74 -16.00
C ARG A 296 -10.13 -2.27 -16.06
N TYR A 297 -9.67 -2.86 -17.16
CA TYR A 297 -9.81 -4.30 -17.40
C TYR A 297 -8.51 -5.10 -17.25
N ALA A 298 -7.33 -4.49 -17.31
CA ALA A 298 -6.05 -5.20 -17.36
C ALA A 298 -5.01 -4.74 -16.33
N TRP A 299 -5.26 -3.63 -15.63
CA TRP A 299 -4.34 -3.09 -14.63
C TRP A 299 -4.88 -3.27 -13.21
N HIS A 300 -4.14 -3.99 -12.39
CA HIS A 300 -4.44 -4.10 -10.97
C HIS A 300 -4.08 -2.77 -10.30
N HIS A 301 -5.04 -2.15 -9.65
CA HIS A 301 -4.81 -0.94 -8.87
C HIS A 301 -4.61 -1.29 -7.39
N TYR A 302 -3.67 -0.59 -6.76
CA TYR A 302 -3.14 -0.89 -5.44
C TYR A 302 -2.87 0.42 -4.70
N ILE A 303 -3.21 0.48 -3.41
CA ILE A 303 -2.78 1.58 -2.53
C ILE A 303 -1.84 0.96 -1.50
N PRO A 304 -0.56 1.38 -1.41
CA PRO A 304 0.38 0.76 -0.48
C PRO A 304 0.04 0.99 1.01
N HIS A 305 0.38 0.02 1.85
CA HIS A 305 0.18 0.06 3.31
C HIS A 305 1.36 0.74 4.03
N HIS A 306 1.47 2.06 3.91
CA HIS A 306 2.49 2.85 4.60
C HIS A 306 1.95 4.23 5.00
N LYS A 307 2.61 4.87 5.98
CA LYS A 307 2.21 6.17 6.53
C LYS A 307 2.85 7.35 5.79
N VAL A 308 3.83 7.07 4.93
CA VAL A 308 4.66 8.06 4.25
C VAL A 308 4.84 7.62 2.81
N ASP A 309 4.54 8.53 1.89
CA ASP A 309 4.70 8.42 0.44
C ASP A 309 5.95 9.25 0.03
N MET A 310 6.72 8.78 -0.95
CA MET A 310 7.80 9.55 -1.58
C MET A 310 7.38 9.93 -2.99
N VAL A 311 7.26 11.23 -3.28
CA VAL A 311 6.76 11.74 -4.56
C VAL A 311 7.76 12.75 -5.10
N ARG A 312 8.43 12.41 -6.22
CA ARG A 312 9.45 13.26 -6.87
C ARG A 312 10.55 13.80 -5.93
N GLY A 313 10.91 13.03 -4.89
CA GLY A 313 11.91 13.40 -3.89
C GLY A 313 11.32 14.05 -2.63
N ASP A 314 10.05 14.45 -2.67
CA ASP A 314 9.35 14.99 -1.51
C ASP A 314 8.73 13.88 -0.65
N THR A 315 8.88 14.02 0.66
CA THR A 315 8.28 13.11 1.63
C THR A 315 6.89 13.62 2.01
N ILE A 316 5.85 12.91 1.59
CA ILE A 316 4.45 13.25 1.89
C ILE A 316 3.95 12.30 2.97
N ARG A 317 3.64 12.84 4.15
CA ARG A 317 2.99 12.07 5.21
C ARG A 317 1.50 11.94 4.92
N ARG A 318 0.97 10.72 4.97
CA ARG A 318 -0.48 10.52 4.82
C ARG A 318 -1.23 11.20 5.96
N GLY A 319 -2.31 11.89 5.60
CA GLY A 319 -3.17 12.59 6.53
C GLY A 319 -3.85 11.66 7.53
N ALA A 320 -4.56 12.23 8.51
CA ALA A 320 -5.27 11.48 9.54
C ALA A 320 -6.36 10.54 8.99
N ARG A 321 -6.89 10.85 7.80
CA ARG A 321 -7.79 9.99 7.03
C ARG A 321 -7.67 10.30 5.54
N ARG A 322 -8.02 9.32 4.71
CA ARG A 322 -8.34 9.51 3.29
C ARG A 322 -9.72 8.94 3.02
N VAL A 323 -10.54 9.66 2.26
CA VAL A 323 -11.83 9.15 1.78
C VAL A 323 -11.80 9.05 0.26
N SER A 324 -12.42 8.02 -0.30
CA SER A 324 -12.67 7.97 -1.74
C SER A 324 -14.08 7.54 -2.06
N LEU A 325 -14.70 8.22 -3.02
CA LEU A 325 -16.02 7.89 -3.56
C LEU A 325 -15.82 7.26 -4.94
N THR A 326 -16.13 5.98 -5.07
CA THR A 326 -15.98 5.24 -6.33
C THR A 326 -17.35 4.96 -6.96
N PHE A 327 -17.58 5.55 -8.13
CA PHE A 327 -18.81 5.46 -8.91
C PHE A 327 -18.65 4.49 -10.06
N ARG A 328 -19.67 3.65 -10.26
CA ARG A 328 -19.68 2.58 -11.27
C ARG A 328 -21.09 2.39 -11.82
N LYS A 329 -21.17 1.77 -12.99
CA LYS A 329 -22.40 1.20 -13.54
C LYS A 329 -22.41 -0.30 -13.28
N VAL A 330 -23.45 -0.82 -12.64
CA VAL A 330 -23.65 -2.26 -12.48
C VAL A 330 -23.93 -2.89 -13.84
N ARG A 331 -23.23 -3.98 -14.13
CA ARG A 331 -23.38 -4.72 -15.37
C ARG A 331 -24.53 -5.72 -15.27
N ASN A 332 -25.38 -5.74 -16.29
CA ASN A 332 -26.39 -6.78 -16.48
C ASN A 332 -25.91 -7.78 -17.54
N GLY A 333 -25.43 -8.95 -17.10
CA GLY A 333 -24.96 -10.03 -17.97
C GLY A 333 -23.43 -10.21 -17.99
N PRO A 334 -22.93 -11.17 -18.79
CA PRO A 334 -21.50 -11.48 -18.84
C PRO A 334 -20.69 -10.35 -19.49
N CYS A 335 -19.42 -10.22 -19.09
CA CYS A 335 -18.49 -9.27 -19.68
C CYS A 335 -17.78 -9.85 -20.92
N CYS A 336 -17.84 -9.12 -22.04
CA CYS A 336 -17.19 -9.47 -23.30
C CYS A 336 -16.01 -8.54 -23.65
N CYS A 337 -15.26 -8.06 -22.64
CA CYS A 337 -14.09 -7.19 -22.86
C CYS A 337 -12.96 -7.89 -23.65
N GLU A 338 -12.08 -7.09 -24.25
CA GLU A 338 -10.89 -7.52 -25.02
C GLU A 338 -9.76 -8.11 -24.14
N PHE A 339 -10.02 -8.30 -22.85
CA PHE A 339 -9.07 -8.78 -21.85
C PHE A 339 -9.54 -10.10 -21.20
N PRO A 340 -9.77 -11.19 -21.96
CA PRO A 340 -10.28 -12.47 -21.46
C PRO A 340 -9.44 -13.03 -20.32
N GLN A 341 -8.12 -12.85 -20.40
CA GLN A 341 -7.16 -13.29 -19.40
C GLN A 341 -7.29 -12.57 -18.06
N TYR A 342 -8.14 -11.56 -17.90
CA TYR A 342 -8.47 -10.96 -16.59
C TYR A 342 -9.96 -11.09 -16.24
N CYS A 343 -10.76 -11.60 -17.16
CA CYS A 343 -12.20 -11.54 -17.10
C CYS A 343 -12.81 -12.79 -16.45
N ASP A 344 -13.47 -12.59 -15.30
CA ASP A 344 -14.16 -13.67 -14.59
C ASP A 344 -15.32 -14.27 -15.40
N SER A 345 -15.99 -13.49 -16.25
CA SER A 345 -17.05 -13.99 -17.14
C SER A 345 -16.56 -14.88 -18.28
N GLN A 346 -15.32 -14.69 -18.75
CA GLN A 346 -14.78 -15.40 -19.92
C GLN A 346 -13.93 -16.60 -19.51
N ARG A 347 -13.21 -16.51 -18.40
CA ARG A 347 -12.44 -17.64 -17.84
C ARG A 347 -13.33 -18.82 -17.42
N SER A 348 -14.58 -18.57 -17.02
CA SER A 348 -15.53 -19.63 -16.70
C SER A 348 -15.99 -20.44 -17.91
N VAL A 349 -15.80 -19.94 -19.13
CA VAL A 349 -16.27 -20.59 -20.38
C VAL A 349 -15.21 -21.57 -20.92
N GLU A 350 -13.92 -21.26 -20.77
CA GLU A 350 -12.83 -22.13 -21.26
C GLU A 350 -12.74 -23.48 -20.52
N GLY A 351 -13.19 -23.55 -19.26
CA GLY A 351 -13.24 -24.79 -18.49
C GLY A 351 -14.32 -25.79 -18.96
N LEU A 352 -15.30 -25.35 -19.74
CA LEU A 352 -16.37 -26.21 -20.29
C LEU A 352 -16.06 -26.71 -21.70
N ALA A 353 -15.19 -26.03 -22.45
CA ALA A 353 -14.86 -26.40 -23.84
C ALA A 353 -13.86 -27.56 -23.96
N LEU A 354 -13.15 -27.92 -22.88
CA LEU A 354 -12.21 -29.06 -22.84
C LEU A 354 -12.84 -30.38 -22.36
N GLY A 355 -14.16 -30.39 -22.08
CA GLY A 355 -14.89 -31.58 -21.60
C GLY A 355 -15.79 -32.26 -22.64
N SER A 356 -15.77 -31.80 -23.90
CA SER A 356 -16.59 -32.34 -24.97
C SER A 356 -15.83 -32.38 -26.29
N ALA A 357 -14.91 -33.35 -26.39
CA ALA A 357 -14.40 -33.87 -27.66
C ALA A 357 -14.10 -35.36 -27.49
#